data_AF-A0A0D2E6Z9-F1
#
_entry.id   AF-A0A0D2E6Z9-F1
#
_cell.length_a   1.000
_cell.length_b   1.000
_cell.length_c   1.000
_cell.angle_alpha   90.00
_cell.angle_beta   90.00
_cell.angle_gamma   90.00
#
_symmetry.space_group_name_H-M   'P 1'
#
loop_
_entity.id
_entity.type
_entity.pdbx_description
1 polymer ?
#
loop_
_entity_poly.entity_id
_entity_poly.type
_entity_poly.pdbx_seq_one_letter_code
_entity_poly.pdbx_strand_id
1 'polypeptide(L)'
;MSANMAPALVRSAADFAEYNVGDGPQKGFVERYIHSEVYKRYAGVVCVIHAHADDVLPYTVSGVPFHAMAHMAGFVGSQPAPTFDVESHDERGDAHDLLIKNTRLGAAFASFFSGAGHHGELSERTVVLMRLHGFTTWGRRRSTAQCTGYGSRQFQSRREALGSLGVGSQVSGLVYKQRKCGLEF
;
A
#
# COMPACT_ATOMS: atom_id res chain seq x y z
N MET A 1 1.74 -3.69 13.43
CA MET A 1 2.99 -3.87 12.66
C MET A 1 3.90 -4.79 13.38
N SER A 2 4.73 -5.56 12.68
CA SER A 2 5.69 -6.47 13.31
C SER A 2 6.85 -5.76 14.04
N ALA A 3 6.70 -4.48 14.40
CA ALA A 3 7.65 -3.70 15.21
C ALA A 3 9.12 -3.78 14.72
N ASN A 4 9.36 -3.64 13.41
CA ASN A 4 10.65 -3.79 12.72
C ASN A 4 11.16 -5.24 12.55
N MET A 5 10.39 -6.25 12.96
CA MET A 5 10.71 -7.64 12.66
C MET A 5 10.48 -7.91 11.17
N ALA A 6 11.48 -8.55 10.54
CA ALA A 6 11.39 -9.00 9.16
C ALA A 6 10.15 -9.90 8.96
N PRO A 7 9.37 -9.72 7.88
CA PRO A 7 8.09 -10.42 7.75
C PRO A 7 8.17 -11.95 7.81
N ALA A 8 9.26 -12.55 7.32
CA ALA A 8 9.49 -14.00 7.38
C ALA A 8 9.71 -14.55 8.80
N LEU A 9 9.97 -13.68 9.78
CA LEU A 9 10.22 -14.06 11.17
C LEU A 9 8.98 -13.91 12.07
N VAL A 10 7.90 -13.31 11.57
CA VAL A 10 6.63 -13.18 12.30
C VAL A 10 6.01 -14.56 12.45
N ARG A 11 5.77 -15.00 13.69
CA ARG A 11 5.27 -16.35 14.00
C ARG A 11 3.92 -16.34 14.71
N SER A 12 3.63 -15.29 15.46
CA SER A 12 2.50 -15.26 16.38
C SER A 12 1.90 -13.86 16.53
N ALA A 13 0.76 -13.78 17.22
CA ALA A 13 0.13 -12.51 17.55
C ALA A 13 1.03 -11.60 18.41
N ALA A 14 1.92 -12.18 19.23
CA ALA A 14 2.83 -11.44 20.10
C ALA A 14 3.92 -10.67 19.33
N ASP A 15 4.20 -11.05 18.07
CA ASP A 15 5.17 -10.36 17.23
C ASP A 15 4.62 -9.05 16.66
N PHE A 16 3.33 -8.75 16.87
CA PHE A 16 2.71 -7.52 16.40
C PHE A 16 2.67 -6.47 17.50
N ALA A 17 3.18 -5.28 17.19
CA ALA A 17 2.92 -4.07 17.93
C ALA A 17 1.59 -3.43 17.52
N GLU A 18 0.94 -2.86 18.53
CA GLU A 18 -0.25 -2.02 18.43
C GLU A 18 0.14 -0.56 18.24
N TYR A 19 -0.65 0.17 17.45
CA TYR A 19 -0.39 1.57 17.16
C TYR A 19 -1.69 2.36 17.26
N ASN A 20 -1.63 3.51 17.92
CA ASN A 20 -2.71 4.48 17.88
C ASN A 20 -2.78 5.12 16.49
N VAL A 21 -3.99 5.24 15.96
CA VAL A 21 -4.25 5.85 14.65
C VAL A 21 -3.90 7.35 14.67
N GLY A 22 -4.10 8.03 15.80
CA GLY A 22 -3.73 9.44 16.07
C GLY A 22 -2.23 9.67 16.24
N ASP A 23 -1.64 8.98 17.21
CA ASP A 23 -0.35 9.36 17.82
C ASP A 23 0.61 8.16 17.93
N GLY A 24 0.50 7.19 17.01
CA GLY A 24 1.12 5.86 17.10
C GLY A 24 2.51 5.83 17.75
N PRO A 25 2.80 4.84 18.61
CA PRO A 25 4.02 4.77 19.40
C PRO A 25 5.27 4.94 18.52
N GLN A 26 6.29 5.63 19.06
CA GLN A 26 7.46 6.07 18.31
C GLN A 26 8.37 4.93 17.82
N LYS A 27 8.22 3.70 18.37
CA LYS A 27 9.01 2.52 18.00
C LYS A 27 8.25 1.64 17.01
N GLY A 28 8.87 1.36 15.87
CA GLY A 28 8.30 0.52 14.81
C GLY A 28 8.78 0.94 13.43
N PHE A 29 8.10 0.44 12.38
CA PHE A 29 8.43 0.82 11.01
C PHE A 29 8.30 2.33 10.84
N VAL A 30 9.25 2.90 10.09
CA VAL A 30 9.27 4.34 9.81
C VAL A 30 8.01 4.75 9.04
N GLU A 31 7.56 3.89 8.14
CA GLU A 31 6.44 4.13 7.21
C GLU A 31 5.06 3.85 7.79
N ARG A 32 4.96 3.72 9.12
CA ARG A 32 3.69 3.55 9.84
C ARG A 32 2.64 4.62 9.50
N TYR A 33 3.09 5.80 9.06
CA TYR A 33 2.24 6.91 8.69
C TYR A 33 1.39 6.63 7.44
N ILE A 34 1.85 5.76 6.53
CA ILE A 34 1.04 5.25 5.41
C ILE A 34 -0.24 4.62 5.95
N HIS A 35 -0.10 3.78 6.97
CA HIS A 35 -1.23 3.06 7.56
C HIS A 35 -2.10 3.98 8.41
N SER A 36 -1.50 4.77 9.32
CA SER A 36 -2.26 5.60 10.25
C SER A 36 -3.12 6.64 9.53
N GLU A 37 -2.59 7.30 8.51
CA GLU A 37 -3.32 8.36 7.81
C GLU A 37 -4.41 7.81 6.90
N VAL A 38 -4.25 6.62 6.32
CA VAL A 38 -5.34 5.92 5.61
C VAL A 38 -6.45 5.54 6.60
N TYR A 39 -6.12 5.01 7.78
CA TYR A 39 -7.12 4.68 8.82
C TYR A 39 -7.83 5.92 9.38
N LYS A 40 -7.11 7.04 9.54
CA LYS A 40 -7.69 8.33 9.97
C LYS A 40 -8.69 8.83 8.95
N ARG A 41 -8.31 8.80 7.67
CA ARG A 41 -9.10 9.39 6.58
C ARG A 41 -10.33 8.57 6.24
N TYR A 42 -10.27 7.25 6.37
CA TYR A 42 -11.34 6.34 5.94
C TYR A 42 -11.76 5.39 7.06
N ALA A 43 -12.84 5.74 7.77
CA ALA A 43 -13.32 5.00 8.93
C ALA A 43 -13.68 3.53 8.65
N GLY A 44 -14.12 3.22 7.42
CA GLY A 44 -14.49 1.88 6.98
C GLY A 44 -13.31 1.01 6.51
N VAL A 45 -12.07 1.54 6.49
CA VAL A 45 -10.87 0.76 6.20
C VAL A 45 -10.48 -0.06 7.44
N VAL A 46 -10.30 -1.37 7.24
CA VAL A 46 -9.95 -2.32 8.32
C VAL A 46 -8.56 -2.90 8.13
N CYS A 47 -8.09 -3.01 6.88
CA CYS A 47 -6.78 -3.54 6.51
C CYS A 47 -6.09 -2.56 5.56
N VAL A 48 -4.81 -2.25 5.81
CA VAL A 48 -3.93 -1.51 4.89
C VAL A 48 -2.66 -2.33 4.70
N ILE A 49 -2.20 -2.40 3.46
CA ILE A 49 -1.00 -3.13 3.04
C ILE A 49 -0.16 -2.21 2.19
N HIS A 50 1.09 -2.08 2.58
CA HIS A 50 2.14 -1.50 1.77
C HIS A 50 3.12 -2.60 1.36
N ALA A 51 3.53 -2.63 0.09
CA ALA A 51 4.43 -3.64 -0.44
C ALA A 51 5.21 -3.14 -1.66
N HIS A 52 6.35 -3.80 -1.92
CA HIS A 52 7.20 -3.57 -3.09
C HIS A 52 7.16 -4.84 -3.94
N ALA A 53 6.21 -4.91 -4.88
CA ALA A 53 6.13 -6.03 -5.82
C ALA A 53 6.90 -5.67 -7.10
N ASP A 54 7.90 -6.48 -7.48
CA ASP A 54 8.78 -6.23 -8.63
C ASP A 54 8.02 -5.94 -9.92
N ASP A 55 6.92 -6.64 -10.14
CA ASP A 55 6.10 -6.49 -11.34
C ASP A 55 5.22 -5.21 -11.34
N VAL A 56 5.08 -4.54 -10.19
CA VAL A 56 4.37 -3.25 -10.05
C VAL A 56 5.33 -2.08 -10.15
N LEU A 57 6.55 -2.24 -9.65
CA LEU A 57 7.54 -1.16 -9.57
C LEU A 57 7.74 -0.41 -10.90
N PRO A 58 7.81 -1.07 -12.09
CA PRO A 58 7.91 -0.38 -13.37
C PRO A 58 6.79 0.62 -13.64
N TYR A 59 5.56 0.33 -13.19
CA TYR A 59 4.41 1.23 -13.38
C TYR A 59 4.49 2.49 -12.52
N THR A 60 5.31 2.48 -11.46
CA THR A 60 5.49 3.66 -10.60
C THR A 60 6.24 4.79 -11.29
N VAL A 61 6.99 4.51 -12.38
CA VAL A 61 7.84 5.50 -13.08
C VAL A 61 7.69 5.53 -14.59
N SER A 62 7.22 4.46 -15.22
CA SER A 62 7.18 4.35 -16.70
C SER A 62 6.20 5.28 -17.39
N GLY A 63 5.26 5.90 -16.65
CA GLY A 63 4.14 6.66 -17.22
C GLY A 63 3.05 5.78 -17.84
N VAL A 64 3.25 4.46 -17.90
CA VAL A 64 2.22 3.51 -18.33
C VAL A 64 1.18 3.37 -17.20
N PRO A 65 -0.11 3.60 -17.46
CA PRO A 65 -1.14 3.47 -16.43
C PRO A 65 -1.29 2.04 -15.92
N PHE A 66 -1.41 1.86 -14.60
CA PHE A 66 -1.63 0.56 -13.98
C PHE A 66 -3.13 0.25 -13.87
N HIS A 67 -3.61 -0.73 -14.65
CA HIS A 67 -5.01 -1.12 -14.75
C HIS A 67 -5.25 -2.57 -14.30
N ALA A 68 -6.51 -2.91 -14.02
CA ALA A 68 -6.94 -4.29 -13.84
C ALA A 68 -6.82 -5.09 -15.16
N MET A 69 -5.84 -6.00 -15.23
CA MET A 69 -5.56 -6.80 -16.44
C MET A 69 -6.21 -8.20 -16.44
N ALA A 70 -6.82 -8.60 -15.32
CA ALA A 70 -7.45 -9.92 -15.17
C ALA A 70 -8.74 -9.80 -14.34
N HIS A 71 -9.64 -10.78 -14.48
CA HIS A 71 -10.89 -10.84 -13.71
C HIS A 71 -10.66 -10.83 -12.18
N MET A 72 -9.53 -11.39 -11.72
CA MET A 72 -9.13 -11.36 -10.30
C MET A 72 -8.62 -9.98 -9.83
N ALA A 73 -8.36 -9.07 -10.76
CA ALA A 73 -7.84 -7.73 -10.50
C ALA A 73 -8.92 -6.68 -10.27
N GLY A 74 -10.20 -7.08 -10.18
CA GLY A 74 -11.35 -6.16 -10.14
C GLY A 74 -11.31 -5.13 -9.01
N PHE A 75 -10.56 -5.38 -7.93
CA PHE A 75 -10.38 -4.42 -6.83
C PHE A 75 -9.66 -3.14 -7.26
N VAL A 76 -8.74 -3.19 -8.24
CA VAL A 76 -8.04 -1.97 -8.75
C VAL A 76 -9.07 -0.95 -9.26
N GLY A 77 -10.21 -1.43 -9.74
CA GLY A 77 -11.28 -0.61 -10.28
C GLY A 77 -11.20 -0.45 -11.79
N SER A 78 -12.14 0.31 -12.34
CA SER A 78 -12.22 0.61 -13.78
C SER A 78 -11.22 1.69 -14.23
N GLN A 79 -10.81 2.55 -13.31
CA GLN A 79 -9.82 3.61 -13.53
C GLN A 79 -8.42 3.11 -13.15
N PRO A 80 -7.36 3.61 -13.79
CA PRO A 80 -6.00 3.24 -13.41
C PRO A 80 -5.70 3.70 -11.99
N ALA A 81 -4.82 2.96 -11.30
CA ALA A 81 -4.33 3.37 -9.99
C ALA A 81 -3.51 4.68 -10.14
N PRO A 82 -3.77 5.70 -9.30
CA PRO A 82 -2.98 6.92 -9.34
C PRO A 82 -1.59 6.67 -8.76
N THR A 83 -0.62 7.47 -9.20
CA THR A 83 0.74 7.46 -8.67
C THR A 83 0.98 8.69 -7.83
N PHE A 84 1.26 8.49 -6.55
CA PHE A 84 1.70 9.52 -5.62
C PHE A 84 3.19 9.79 -5.79
N ASP A 85 3.55 11.07 -5.88
CA ASP A 85 4.93 11.54 -5.89
C ASP A 85 5.24 12.28 -4.59
N VAL A 86 6.03 11.64 -3.73
CA VAL A 86 6.40 12.21 -2.43
C VAL A 86 7.25 13.47 -2.55
N GLU A 87 8.13 13.55 -3.56
CA GLU A 87 9.01 14.71 -3.73
C GLU A 87 8.23 15.99 -4.03
N SER A 88 7.07 15.88 -4.70
CA SER A 88 6.17 17.01 -4.94
C SER A 88 5.48 17.54 -3.66
N HIS A 89 5.62 16.82 -2.55
CA HIS A 89 5.07 17.17 -1.24
C HIS A 89 6.17 17.41 -0.20
N ASP A 90 7.46 17.33 -0.55
CA ASP A 90 8.55 17.63 0.37
C ASP A 90 8.58 19.12 0.71
N GLU A 91 8.85 19.43 1.97
CA GLU A 91 9.08 20.79 2.45
C GLU A 91 10.55 21.02 2.77
N ARG A 92 10.94 22.29 2.95
CA ARG A 92 12.32 22.64 3.28
C ARG A 92 12.74 21.95 4.59
N GLY A 93 13.75 21.08 4.49
CA GLY A 93 14.29 20.34 5.63
C GLY A 93 13.80 18.90 5.73
N ASP A 94 12.86 18.47 4.88
CA ASP A 94 12.58 17.05 4.70
C ASP A 94 13.76 16.33 4.05
N ALA A 95 13.89 15.04 4.34
CA ALA A 95 14.85 14.19 3.67
C ALA A 95 14.22 13.67 2.37
N HIS A 96 14.91 13.85 1.25
CA HIS A 96 14.52 13.31 -0.05
C HIS A 96 14.91 11.83 -0.17
N ASP A 97 14.28 10.97 0.65
CA ASP A 97 14.54 9.53 0.69
C ASP A 97 13.38 8.67 0.21
N LEU A 98 12.39 9.30 -0.43
CA LEU A 98 11.19 8.68 -0.99
C LEU A 98 10.25 8.04 0.04
N LEU A 99 10.47 8.22 1.34
CA LEU A 99 9.70 7.57 2.41
C LEU A 99 8.57 8.47 2.96
N ILE A 100 7.47 7.85 3.38
CA ILE A 100 6.38 8.54 4.09
C ILE A 100 6.60 8.41 5.60
N LYS A 101 7.29 9.40 6.19
CA LYS A 101 7.81 9.33 7.57
C LYS A 101 7.12 10.25 8.58
N ASN A 102 6.08 10.95 8.16
CA ASN A 102 5.33 11.86 9.03
C ASN A 102 3.85 11.90 8.62
N THR A 103 3.01 12.48 9.48
CA THR A 103 1.57 12.58 9.28
C THR A 103 1.19 13.45 8.10
N ARG A 104 1.99 14.49 7.79
CA ARG A 104 1.76 15.41 6.67
C ARG A 104 1.85 14.68 5.32
N LEU A 105 2.96 14.00 5.08
CA LEU A 105 3.16 13.17 3.89
C LEU A 105 2.17 12.01 3.85
N GLY A 106 1.86 11.39 4.99
CA GLY A 106 0.87 10.32 5.06
C GLY A 106 -0.55 10.80 4.72
N ALA A 107 -0.94 11.99 5.16
CA ALA A 107 -2.24 12.57 4.87
C ALA A 107 -2.36 12.98 3.39
N ALA A 108 -1.29 13.54 2.82
CA ALA A 108 -1.18 13.82 1.39
C ALA A 108 -1.32 12.52 0.57
N PHE A 109 -0.57 11.48 0.94
CA PHE A 109 -0.69 10.16 0.33
C PHE A 109 -2.09 9.56 0.44
N ALA A 110 -2.69 9.60 1.63
CA ALA A 110 -4.03 9.08 1.88
C ALA A 110 -5.08 9.78 1.00
N SER A 111 -4.87 11.04 0.62
CA SER A 111 -5.79 11.76 -0.26
C SER A 111 -5.91 11.16 -1.68
N PHE A 112 -4.90 10.44 -2.15
CA PHE A 112 -4.90 9.84 -3.50
C PHE A 112 -5.90 8.69 -3.65
N PHE A 113 -6.38 8.13 -2.54
CA PHE A 113 -7.44 7.12 -2.54
C PHE A 113 -8.85 7.74 -2.76
N SER A 114 -9.03 9.03 -2.49
CA SER A 114 -10.25 9.76 -2.85
C SER A 114 -10.27 9.97 -4.37
N GLY A 115 -11.36 9.57 -5.02
CA GLY A 115 -11.58 9.94 -6.42
C GLY A 115 -12.05 11.41 -6.51
N ALA A 116 -12.49 11.81 -7.70
CA ALA A 116 -12.75 13.22 -8.02
C ALA A 116 -14.02 13.82 -7.39
N GLY A 117 -14.63 13.19 -6.37
CA GLY A 117 -15.90 13.71 -5.86
C GLY A 117 -16.48 13.15 -4.55
N HIS A 118 -15.90 12.15 -3.89
CA HIS A 118 -16.50 11.59 -2.68
C HIS A 118 -15.57 11.54 -1.45
N HIS A 119 -16.02 12.21 -0.38
CA HIS A 119 -15.54 12.04 0.99
C HIS A 119 -16.53 11.16 1.75
N GLY A 120 -16.48 9.85 1.50
CA GLY A 120 -17.26 8.87 2.25
C GLY A 120 -16.44 8.19 3.34
N GLU A 121 -17.06 7.31 4.12
CA GLU A 121 -16.35 6.45 5.10
C GLU A 121 -15.27 5.56 4.45
N LEU A 122 -15.34 5.41 3.14
CA LEU A 122 -14.56 4.49 2.32
C LEU A 122 -14.05 5.25 1.10
N SER A 123 -12.86 4.89 0.64
CA SER A 123 -12.30 5.52 -0.53
C SER A 123 -12.84 4.89 -1.82
N GLU A 124 -12.78 5.65 -2.92
CA GLU A 124 -13.23 5.20 -4.23
C GLU A 124 -12.20 4.27 -4.89
N ARG A 125 -10.91 4.57 -4.69
CA ARG A 125 -9.80 3.80 -5.21
C ARG A 125 -9.27 2.88 -4.13
N THR A 126 -8.86 1.68 -4.49
CA THR A 126 -8.32 0.72 -3.52
C THR A 126 -6.80 0.58 -3.57
N VAL A 127 -6.17 1.02 -4.67
CA VAL A 127 -4.73 0.93 -4.90
C VAL A 127 -4.19 2.32 -5.22
N VAL A 128 -3.05 2.67 -4.63
CA VAL A 128 -2.25 3.85 -4.97
C VAL A 128 -0.80 3.42 -5.11
N LEU A 129 -0.15 3.83 -6.20
CA LEU A 129 1.28 3.64 -6.42
C LEU A 129 2.08 4.78 -5.78
N MET A 130 3.32 4.53 -5.42
CA MET A 130 4.28 5.52 -4.96
C MET A 130 5.47 5.53 -5.92
N ARG A 131 5.76 6.67 -6.55
CA ARG A 131 6.84 6.83 -7.53
C ARG A 131 8.18 6.36 -6.94
N LEU A 132 8.92 5.52 -7.67
CA LEU A 132 10.22 4.97 -7.26
C LEU A 132 10.22 4.17 -5.94
N HIS A 133 9.05 3.71 -5.48
CA HIS A 133 8.93 3.13 -4.15
C HIS A 133 8.14 1.82 -4.15
N GLY A 134 6.83 1.85 -4.40
CA GLY A 134 5.99 0.70 -4.14
C GLY A 134 4.51 0.99 -4.36
N PHE A 135 3.64 0.21 -3.72
CA PHE A 135 2.20 0.44 -3.75
C PHE A 135 1.56 0.18 -2.39
N THR A 136 0.39 0.77 -2.21
CA THR A 136 -0.45 0.52 -1.03
C THR A 136 -1.86 0.17 -1.47
N THR A 137 -2.45 -0.82 -0.81
CA THR A 137 -3.85 -1.23 -0.97
C THR A 137 -4.56 -1.34 0.37
N TRP A 138 -5.89 -1.37 0.37
CA TRP A 138 -6.70 -1.52 1.58
C TRP A 138 -7.93 -2.43 1.40
N GLY A 139 -8.50 -2.90 2.51
CA GLY A 139 -9.70 -3.75 2.51
C GLY A 139 -10.66 -3.53 3.68
N ARG A 140 -11.94 -3.88 3.46
CA ARG A 140 -13.06 -3.78 4.43
C ARG A 140 -13.22 -4.96 5.39
N ARG A 141 -12.65 -6.13 5.06
CA ARG A 141 -12.75 -7.35 5.89
C ARG A 141 -11.37 -7.96 6.13
N ARG A 142 -11.24 -8.73 7.21
CA ARG A 142 -10.00 -9.41 7.58
C ARG A 142 -9.57 -10.50 6.59
N SER A 143 -10.52 -11.12 5.88
CA SER A 143 -10.29 -12.36 5.11
C SER A 143 -10.18 -12.18 3.59
N THR A 144 -10.30 -10.96 3.07
CA THR A 144 -10.46 -10.81 1.62
C THR A 144 -9.13 -10.93 0.88
N ALA A 145 -9.16 -11.75 -0.18
CA ALA A 145 -8.20 -11.81 -1.27
C ALA A 145 -7.77 -10.43 -1.83
N GLN A 146 -8.53 -9.36 -1.53
CA GLN A 146 -8.18 -7.97 -1.80
C GLN A 146 -6.92 -7.49 -1.03
N CYS A 147 -6.72 -7.96 0.21
CA CYS A 147 -5.51 -7.70 0.97
C CYS A 147 -4.45 -8.80 0.71
N THR A 148 -4.83 -10.08 0.69
CA THR A 148 -3.87 -11.20 0.67
C THR A 148 -3.52 -11.76 -0.72
N GLY A 149 -4.34 -11.51 -1.74
CA GLY A 149 -4.24 -12.19 -3.04
C GLY A 149 -3.11 -11.68 -3.94
N TYR A 150 -2.64 -10.45 -3.72
CA TYR A 150 -1.75 -9.77 -4.65
C TYR A 150 -0.26 -9.89 -4.35
N GLY A 151 0.14 -10.31 -3.15
CA GLY A 151 1.56 -10.40 -2.80
C GLY A 151 2.26 -11.71 -3.16
N SER A 152 1.55 -12.75 -3.60
CA SER A 152 2.19 -14.07 -3.75
C SER A 152 2.16 -14.70 -5.14
N ARG A 153 1.21 -14.37 -6.04
CA ARG A 153 1.03 -15.24 -7.23
C ARG A 153 0.52 -14.62 -8.54
N GLN A 154 0.26 -13.31 -8.65
CA GLN A 154 -0.56 -12.84 -9.78
C GLN A 154 -0.13 -11.58 -10.50
N PHE A 155 1.12 -11.17 -10.33
CA PHE A 155 1.73 -10.19 -11.22
C PHE A 155 2.57 -10.81 -12.34
N GLN A 156 2.10 -11.89 -12.95
CA GLN A 156 2.43 -12.09 -14.37
C GLN A 156 1.69 -11.03 -15.19
N SER A 157 2.16 -9.78 -15.10
CA SER A 157 2.01 -8.84 -16.19
C SER A 157 2.69 -9.55 -17.36
N ARG A 158 1.91 -9.87 -18.40
CA ARG A 158 2.53 -10.21 -19.68
C ARG A 158 3.47 -9.06 -19.99
N ARG A 159 4.76 -9.38 -20.17
CA ARG A 159 5.86 -8.47 -20.58
C ARG A 159 5.63 -7.84 -21.97
N GLU A 160 4.39 -7.65 -22.39
CA GLU A 160 4.02 -7.20 -23.73
C GLU A 160 3.88 -5.68 -23.80
N ALA A 161 3.83 -4.97 -22.65
CA ALA A 161 3.85 -3.50 -22.62
C ALA A 161 5.26 -2.88 -22.55
N LEU A 162 6.28 -3.66 -22.16
CA LEU A 162 7.68 -3.24 -22.07
C LEU A 162 8.53 -4.33 -22.72
N GLY A 163 9.09 -4.04 -23.90
CA GLY A 163 9.68 -5.00 -24.83
C GLY A 163 10.62 -6.04 -24.21
N SER A 164 10.48 -7.26 -24.75
CA SER A 164 11.37 -8.43 -24.67
C SER A 164 12.63 -8.28 -23.83
N LEU A 165 12.71 -9.00 -22.70
CA LEU A 165 13.89 -9.77 -22.30
C LEU A 165 13.45 -10.81 -21.25
N GLY A 166 13.71 -12.07 -21.57
CA GLY A 166 13.31 -13.20 -20.75
C GLY A 166 14.31 -13.48 -19.64
N VAL A 167 13.88 -13.36 -18.39
CA VAL A 167 14.39 -14.14 -17.26
C VAL A 167 13.22 -14.41 -16.31
N GLY A 168 12.90 -15.68 -16.10
CA GLY A 168 11.97 -16.10 -15.05
C GLY A 168 12.71 -16.15 -13.72
N SER A 169 12.25 -15.40 -12.73
CA SER A 169 12.61 -15.65 -11.34
C SER A 169 11.33 -15.72 -10.52
N GLN A 170 11.24 -16.75 -9.67
CA GLN A 170 10.21 -16.83 -8.65
C GLN A 170 10.58 -15.82 -7.56
N VAL A 171 9.70 -14.87 -7.27
CA VAL A 171 9.93 -13.90 -6.18
C VAL A 171 8.82 -14.02 -5.14
N SER A 172 9.25 -14.13 -3.88
CA SER A 172 8.41 -14.16 -2.69
C SER A 172 8.07 -12.73 -2.29
N GLY A 173 6.83 -12.30 -2.48
CA GLY A 173 6.34 -11.02 -1.95
C GLY A 173 5.81 -11.20 -0.52
N LEU A 174 6.38 -10.46 0.43
CA LEU A 174 5.92 -10.43 1.82
C LEU A 174 4.94 -9.27 2.02
N VAL A 175 3.73 -9.61 2.46
CA VAL A 175 2.58 -8.70 2.61
C VAL A 175 2.42 -8.32 4.07
N TYR A 176 2.47 -7.03 4.37
CA TYR A 176 2.30 -6.54 5.73
C TYR A 176 0.82 -6.19 6.02
N LYS A 177 0.16 -6.95 6.91
CA LYS A 177 -1.26 -6.77 7.28
C LYS A 177 -1.40 -6.00 8.59
N GLN A 178 -2.13 -4.89 8.58
CA GLN A 178 -2.46 -4.14 9.80
C GLN A 178 -3.96 -4.16 10.13
N ARG A 179 -4.32 -3.95 11.41
CA ARG A 179 -5.69 -3.97 11.94
C ARG A 179 -5.98 -2.71 12.73
N LYS A 180 -7.23 -2.24 12.66
CA LYS A 180 -7.81 -1.26 13.58
C LYS A 180 -8.18 -1.96 14.89
N CYS A 181 -7.84 -1.38 16.04
CA CYS A 181 -8.13 -1.94 17.37
C CYS A 181 -9.65 -1.94 17.64
N GLY A 182 -10.19 -3.00 18.24
CA GLY A 182 -11.60 -3.07 18.69
C GLY A 182 -12.56 -4.05 17.97
N LEU A 183 -12.06 -5.01 17.18
CA LEU A 183 -12.91 -6.05 16.58
C LEU A 183 -12.31 -7.44 16.85
N GLU A 184 -13.01 -8.31 17.59
CA GLU A 184 -12.57 -9.65 18.04
C GLU A 184 -12.46 -10.69 16.92
N PHE A 185 -11.60 -11.70 17.13
CA PHE A 185 -11.06 -12.69 16.17
C PHE A 185 -12.06 -13.28 15.17
#